data_AF-A0A6I3MGF1-F1
#
_entry.id   AF-A0A6I3MGF1-F1
#
_cell.length_a   1.000
_cell.length_b   1.000
_cell.length_c   1.000
_cell.angle_alpha   90.00
_cell.angle_beta   90.00
_cell.angle_gamma   90.00
#
_symmetry.space_group_name_H-M   'P 1'
#
loop_
_entity.id
_entity.type
_entity.pdbx_description
1 polymer ?
#
loop_
_entity_poly.entity_id
_entity_poly.type
_entity_poly.pdbx_seq_one_letter_code
_entity_poly.pdbx_strand_id
1 'polypeptide(L)'
;MVQLTSRDEAMLEWLGVVRMADVDAIRWALAGLAGETAGVPVSRRKAQQWVARLAGVGLVDRARPNFQDGQVVWATHQAVGRGAPNLYRQTARHEVAVAAASARYLARGYEWFRDRRPGSTQEHQVDGVAIKGDRIELVEVELTPKTLHRYKTIHTNHATRMTTTGVARVVYLCTPDAARVVAREADRFIFRTERHRLLTLPVLDVRGKWVGDDAPLWDDTAPSGSESGSRGMAVSTPLFEEAAR
;
A
#
# COMPACT_ATOMS: atom_id res chain seq x y z
N MET A 1 0.57 31.41 -13.45
CA MET A 1 1.55 30.58 -12.73
C MET A 1 0.86 30.04 -11.49
N VAL A 2 0.64 28.72 -11.37
CA VAL A 2 0.02 28.14 -10.16
C VAL A 2 1.13 27.82 -9.18
N GLN A 3 1.05 28.37 -7.97
CA GLN A 3 1.96 28.05 -6.90
C GLN A 3 1.64 26.65 -6.36
N LEU A 4 2.61 25.74 -6.43
CA LEU A 4 2.50 24.43 -5.78
C LEU A 4 2.74 24.58 -4.28
N THR A 5 1.94 23.86 -3.52
CA THR A 5 2.15 23.70 -2.08
C THR A 5 2.99 22.46 -1.81
N SER A 6 3.65 22.37 -0.66
CA SER A 6 4.40 21.16 -0.28
C SER A 6 3.52 19.90 -0.25
N ARG A 7 2.23 20.06 0.07
CA ARG A 7 1.26 18.96 -0.02
C ARG A 7 0.98 18.53 -1.47
N ASP A 8 1.03 19.46 -2.43
CA ASP A 8 0.88 19.11 -3.85
C ASP A 8 2.06 18.29 -4.34
N GLU A 9 3.27 18.70 -3.95
CA GLU A 9 4.51 17.97 -4.27
C GLU A 9 4.48 16.56 -3.69
N ALA A 10 4.14 16.43 -2.40
CA ALA A 10 4.01 15.12 -1.74
C ALA A 10 2.93 14.23 -2.39
N MET A 11 1.80 14.80 -2.80
CA MET A 11 0.75 14.06 -3.52
C MET A 11 1.21 13.58 -4.89
N LEU A 12 1.99 14.38 -5.62
CA LEU A 12 2.56 14.00 -6.92
C LEU A 12 3.61 12.90 -6.75
N GLU A 13 4.47 13.00 -5.75
CA GLU A 13 5.44 11.95 -5.40
C GLU A 13 4.74 10.63 -5.07
N TRP A 14 3.71 10.68 -4.21
CA TRP A 14 2.91 9.51 -3.87
C TRP A 14 2.20 8.91 -5.10
N LEU A 15 1.64 9.73 -6.00
CA LEU A 15 1.08 9.24 -7.27
C LEU A 15 2.17 8.63 -8.17
N GLY A 16 3.41 9.13 -8.09
CA GLY A 16 4.58 8.49 -8.69
C GLY A 16 4.78 7.08 -8.16
N VAL A 17 4.58 6.85 -6.86
CA VAL A 17 4.67 5.54 -6.19
C VAL A 17 3.51 4.62 -6.57
N VAL A 18 2.25 5.02 -6.42
CA VAL A 18 1.08 4.14 -6.64
C VAL A 18 0.53 4.10 -8.07
N ARG A 19 1.09 4.92 -8.99
CA ARG A 19 0.71 5.13 -10.39
C ARG A 19 -0.69 5.70 -10.65
N MET A 20 -1.73 5.16 -10.03
CA MET A 20 -3.10 5.61 -10.21
C MET A 20 -3.93 5.40 -8.95
N ALA A 21 -4.91 6.26 -8.73
CA ALA A 21 -5.76 6.23 -7.55
C ALA A 21 -7.17 6.67 -7.88
N ASP A 22 -8.17 6.15 -7.18
CA ASP A 22 -9.51 6.73 -7.24
C ASP A 22 -9.63 7.96 -6.34
N VAL A 23 -10.72 8.71 -6.49
CA VAL A 23 -10.97 9.92 -5.69
C VAL A 23 -11.06 9.61 -4.19
N ASP A 24 -11.48 8.40 -3.78
CA ASP A 24 -11.52 8.08 -2.36
C ASP A 24 -10.10 7.99 -1.79
N ALA A 25 -9.19 7.27 -2.45
CA ALA A 25 -7.78 7.22 -2.11
C ALA A 25 -7.13 8.62 -2.10
N ILE A 26 -7.45 9.49 -3.06
CA ILE A 26 -6.99 10.91 -3.03
C ILE A 26 -7.41 11.61 -1.73
N ARG A 27 -8.63 11.37 -1.22
CA ARG A 27 -9.10 12.02 0.01
C ARG A 27 -8.31 11.57 1.24
N TRP A 28 -7.97 10.29 1.30
CA TRP A 28 -7.18 9.72 2.38
C TRP A 28 -5.73 10.21 2.34
N ALA A 29 -5.10 10.18 1.15
CA ALA A 29 -3.73 10.65 0.97
C ALA A 29 -3.58 12.15 1.28
N LEU A 30 -4.53 12.98 0.84
CA LEU A 30 -4.53 14.42 1.16
C LEU A 30 -4.63 14.72 2.66
N ALA A 31 -5.30 13.86 3.44
CA ALA A 31 -5.37 14.00 4.88
C ALA A 31 -4.01 13.64 5.51
N GLY A 32 -3.48 12.45 5.19
CA GLY A 32 -2.21 11.98 5.73
C GLY A 32 -1.04 12.91 5.43
N LEU A 33 -0.92 13.36 4.18
CA LEU A 33 0.17 14.23 3.73
C LEU A 33 0.01 15.70 4.17
N ALA A 34 -1.11 16.07 4.78
CA ALA A 34 -1.25 17.35 5.46
C ALA A 34 -0.70 17.32 6.90
N GLY A 35 -0.21 16.17 7.38
CA GLY A 35 0.10 15.94 8.78
C GLY A 35 -1.13 15.70 9.66
N GLU A 36 -2.33 15.63 9.07
CA GLU A 36 -3.57 15.28 9.78
C GLU A 36 -3.64 13.75 9.93
N THR A 37 -3.06 13.20 11.02
CA THR A 37 -3.03 11.75 11.28
C THR A 37 -4.23 11.25 12.09
N ALA A 38 -5.42 11.82 11.85
CA ALA A 38 -6.64 11.44 12.55
C ALA A 38 -7.25 10.12 12.05
N GLY A 39 -6.72 9.56 10.94
CA GLY A 39 -7.34 8.39 10.32
C GLY A 39 -8.68 8.68 9.66
N VAL A 40 -8.89 9.92 9.21
CA VAL A 40 -10.13 10.38 8.57
C VAL A 40 -9.79 11.08 7.25
N PRO A 41 -10.49 10.78 6.15
CA PRO A 41 -10.22 11.41 4.87
C PRO A 41 -10.75 12.83 4.80
N VAL A 42 -10.14 13.68 3.96
CA VAL A 42 -10.71 14.99 3.66
C VAL A 42 -12.08 14.84 2.96
N SER A 43 -12.85 15.94 2.93
CA SER A 43 -14.13 15.93 2.21
C SER A 43 -13.94 15.69 0.71
N ARG A 44 -14.92 15.04 0.07
CA ARG A 44 -14.92 14.79 -1.38
C ARG A 44 -14.75 16.08 -2.18
N ARG A 45 -15.35 17.19 -1.72
CA ARG A 45 -15.21 18.52 -2.34
C ARG A 45 -13.74 18.97 -2.35
N LYS A 46 -13.03 18.86 -1.23
CA LYS A 46 -11.61 19.24 -1.14
C LYS A 46 -10.76 18.41 -2.12
N ALA A 47 -10.96 17.09 -2.17
CA ALA A 47 -10.24 16.24 -3.11
C ALA A 47 -10.53 16.58 -4.58
N GLN A 48 -11.80 16.80 -4.94
CA GLN A 48 -12.19 17.20 -6.31
C GLN A 48 -11.62 18.57 -6.70
N GLN A 49 -11.58 19.53 -5.77
CA GLN A 49 -10.94 20.83 -6.00
C GLN A 49 -9.43 20.69 -6.26
N TRP A 50 -8.76 19.82 -5.50
CA TRP A 50 -7.36 19.50 -5.73
C TRP A 50 -7.17 18.88 -7.13
N VAL A 51 -7.91 17.82 -7.46
CA VAL A 51 -7.83 17.15 -8.77
C VAL A 51 -8.09 18.15 -9.91
N ALA A 52 -9.13 18.97 -9.81
CA ALA A 52 -9.47 19.96 -10.84
C ALA A 52 -8.38 21.01 -11.03
N ARG A 53 -7.78 21.50 -9.94
CA ARG A 53 -6.69 22.49 -9.99
C ARG A 53 -5.45 21.91 -10.66
N LEU A 54 -5.00 20.71 -10.24
CA LEU A 54 -3.79 20.09 -10.78
C LEU A 54 -4.00 19.63 -12.23
N ALA A 55 -5.21 19.21 -12.59
CA ALA A 55 -5.57 18.89 -13.97
C ALA A 55 -5.58 20.15 -14.86
N GLY A 56 -6.07 21.28 -14.33
CA GLY A 56 -6.07 22.57 -15.05
C GLY A 56 -4.68 23.09 -15.39
N VAL A 57 -3.62 22.59 -14.75
CA VAL A 57 -2.22 22.91 -15.05
C VAL A 57 -1.43 21.74 -15.64
N GLY A 58 -2.09 20.64 -16.00
CA GLY A 58 -1.48 19.50 -16.68
C GLY A 58 -0.60 18.60 -15.80
N LEU A 59 -0.67 18.71 -14.47
CA LEU A 59 0.15 17.90 -13.55
C LEU A 59 -0.50 16.57 -13.16
N VAL A 60 -1.83 16.50 -13.20
CA VAL A 60 -2.56 15.22 -13.10
C VAL A 60 -3.54 15.10 -14.25
N ASP A 61 -3.87 13.87 -14.61
CA ASP A 61 -4.92 13.56 -15.57
C ASP A 61 -5.89 12.55 -14.94
N ARG A 62 -7.06 12.41 -15.55
CA ARG A 62 -8.19 11.71 -14.94
C ARG A 62 -9.16 11.15 -15.97
N ALA A 63 -9.67 9.96 -15.70
CA ALA A 63 -10.69 9.31 -16.51
C ALA A 63 -11.74 8.63 -15.63
N ARG A 64 -12.88 8.25 -16.24
CA ARG A 64 -13.94 7.48 -15.59
C ARG A 64 -14.07 6.12 -16.27
N PRO A 65 -13.25 5.13 -15.89
CA PRO A 65 -13.32 3.82 -16.51
C PRO A 65 -14.53 3.02 -15.99
N ASN A 66 -15.08 2.14 -16.83
CA ASN A 66 -16.30 1.38 -16.51
C ASN A 66 -16.13 0.37 -15.36
N PHE A 67 -14.90 -0.02 -15.01
CA PHE A 67 -14.64 -0.99 -13.95
C PHE A 67 -14.63 -0.38 -12.54
N GLN A 68 -14.64 0.95 -12.43
CA GLN A 68 -14.61 1.66 -11.14
C GLN A 68 -15.79 2.62 -11.02
N ASP A 69 -16.39 2.63 -9.84
CA ASP A 69 -17.46 3.58 -9.52
C ASP A 69 -16.86 4.96 -9.22
N GLY A 70 -16.40 5.66 -10.26
CA GLY A 70 -15.88 7.02 -10.13
C GLY A 70 -14.75 7.37 -11.08
N GLN A 71 -13.97 8.36 -10.66
CA GLN A 71 -12.85 8.89 -11.42
C GLN A 71 -11.54 8.28 -10.89
N VAL A 72 -10.71 7.80 -11.82
CA VAL A 72 -9.31 7.42 -11.58
C VAL A 72 -8.44 8.61 -11.98
N VAL A 73 -7.44 8.89 -11.16
CA VAL A 73 -6.52 10.02 -11.25
C VAL A 73 -5.09 9.49 -11.25
N TRP A 74 -4.21 10.07 -12.07
CA TRP A 74 -2.79 9.76 -12.11
C TRP A 74 -1.96 11.03 -12.35
N ALA A 75 -0.69 11.01 -11.94
CA ALA A 75 0.25 12.08 -12.26
C ALA A 75 0.70 11.98 -13.73
N THR A 76 0.84 13.11 -14.41
CA THR A 76 1.27 13.15 -15.81
C THR A 76 2.78 12.97 -15.94
N HIS A 77 3.24 12.72 -17.17
CA HIS A 77 4.68 12.68 -17.47
C HIS A 77 5.38 14.00 -17.09
N GLN A 78 4.70 15.14 -17.26
CA GLN A 78 5.24 16.44 -16.84
C GLN A 78 5.49 16.51 -15.33
N ALA A 79 4.63 15.87 -14.52
CA ALA A 79 4.73 15.95 -13.08
C ALA A 79 5.75 14.97 -12.47
N VAL A 80 5.83 13.74 -13.00
CA VAL A 80 6.61 12.66 -12.36
C VAL A 80 7.49 11.86 -13.33
N GLY A 81 7.65 12.32 -14.58
CA GLY A 81 8.50 11.67 -15.59
C GLY A 81 7.99 10.30 -16.07
N ARG A 82 6.73 9.94 -15.78
CA ARG A 82 6.15 8.62 -16.11
C ARG A 82 5.00 8.73 -17.09
N GLY A 83 4.95 7.80 -18.04
CA GLY A 83 3.83 7.68 -18.98
C GLY A 83 2.51 7.33 -18.28
N ALA A 84 1.39 7.70 -18.91
CA ALA A 84 0.06 7.44 -18.40
C ALA A 84 -0.16 5.92 -18.17
N PRO A 85 -0.88 5.53 -17.10
CA PRO A 85 -1.23 4.14 -16.85
C PRO A 85 -2.19 3.62 -17.93
N ASN A 86 -2.09 2.34 -18.26
CA ASN A 86 -3.10 1.69 -19.09
C ASN A 86 -4.25 1.22 -18.20
N LEU A 87 -5.33 2.00 -18.19
CA LEU A 87 -6.52 1.77 -17.36
C LEU A 87 -7.25 0.46 -17.68
N TYR A 88 -7.04 -0.13 -18.85
CA TYR A 88 -7.76 -1.35 -19.28
C TYR A 88 -6.92 -2.62 -19.14
N ARG A 89 -5.75 -2.55 -18.50
CA ARG A 89 -5.00 -3.75 -18.13
C ARG A 89 -5.71 -4.53 -17.03
N GLN A 90 -5.49 -5.84 -17.02
CA GLN A 90 -6.03 -6.75 -16.01
C GLN A 90 -5.68 -6.33 -14.58
N THR A 91 -4.54 -5.67 -14.38
CA THR A 91 -4.03 -5.21 -13.08
C THR A 91 -4.60 -3.87 -12.62
N ALA A 92 -5.35 -3.14 -13.44
CA ALA A 92 -5.76 -1.77 -13.11
C ALA A 92 -6.60 -1.70 -11.81
N ARG A 93 -7.50 -2.66 -11.59
CA ARG A 93 -8.28 -2.78 -10.34
C ARG A 93 -7.40 -3.03 -9.13
N HIS A 94 -6.39 -3.89 -9.29
CA HIS A 94 -5.42 -4.18 -8.25
C HIS A 94 -4.60 -2.94 -7.89
N GLU A 95 -4.09 -2.21 -8.89
CA GLU A 95 -3.33 -0.98 -8.68
C GLU A 95 -4.14 0.10 -7.94
N VAL A 96 -5.42 0.27 -8.27
CA VAL A 96 -6.31 1.20 -7.54
C VAL A 96 -6.54 0.73 -6.09
N ALA A 97 -6.70 -0.58 -5.85
CA ALA A 97 -6.85 -1.13 -4.50
C ALA A 97 -5.58 -0.95 -3.65
N VAL A 98 -4.39 -1.12 -4.25
CA VAL A 98 -3.10 -0.83 -3.60
C VAL A 98 -2.99 0.66 -3.24
N ALA A 99 -3.41 1.56 -4.13
CA ALA A 99 -3.45 2.99 -3.84
C ALA A 99 -4.42 3.31 -2.67
N ALA A 100 -5.57 2.64 -2.60
CA ALA A 100 -6.53 2.80 -1.52
C ALA A 100 -5.98 2.31 -0.16
N ALA A 101 -5.18 1.24 -0.15
CA ALA A 101 -4.47 0.77 1.03
C ALA A 101 -3.39 1.77 1.45
N SER A 102 -2.50 2.14 0.53
CA SER A 102 -1.43 3.12 0.73
C SER A 102 -1.96 4.42 1.35
N ALA A 103 -3.04 4.97 0.80
CA ALA A 103 -3.62 6.21 1.27
C ALA A 103 -4.15 6.14 2.71
N ARG A 104 -4.70 4.99 3.13
CA ARG A 104 -5.14 4.76 4.52
C ARG A 104 -3.98 4.66 5.49
N TYR A 105 -2.89 3.99 5.09
CA TYR A 105 -1.64 3.96 5.85
C TYR A 105 -1.06 5.38 6.04
N LEU A 106 -1.00 6.19 4.97
CA LEU A 106 -0.59 7.60 5.05
C LEU A 106 -1.44 8.39 6.06
N ALA A 107 -2.77 8.23 6.03
CA ALA A 107 -3.68 8.90 6.95
C ALA A 107 -3.53 8.46 8.42
N ARG A 108 -2.80 7.37 8.68
CA ARG A 108 -2.43 6.87 10.03
C ARG A 108 -0.99 7.17 10.41
N GLY A 109 -0.31 8.02 9.63
CA GLY A 109 1.06 8.46 9.90
C GLY A 109 2.11 7.42 9.56
N TYR A 110 1.80 6.46 8.67
CA TYR A 110 2.81 5.64 8.05
C TYR A 110 3.37 6.35 6.82
N GLU A 111 4.61 6.08 6.50
CA GLU A 111 5.20 6.28 5.18
C GLU A 111 4.92 5.06 4.31
N TRP A 112 4.90 5.23 2.98
CA TRP A 112 4.59 4.16 2.04
C TRP A 112 5.60 4.10 0.90
N PHE A 113 6.14 2.91 0.67
CA PHE A 113 7.17 2.67 -0.33
C PHE A 113 6.79 1.51 -1.25
N ARG A 114 7.41 1.48 -2.44
CA ARG A 114 7.47 0.25 -3.23
C ARG A 114 8.44 -0.72 -2.58
N ASP A 115 8.08 -1.99 -2.60
CA ASP A 115 9.02 -3.02 -2.21
C ASP A 115 10.15 -3.16 -3.24
N ARG A 116 11.27 -3.71 -2.80
CA ARG A 116 12.43 -3.96 -3.66
C ARG A 116 12.08 -4.96 -4.78
N ARG A 117 12.75 -4.82 -5.92
CA ARG A 117 12.63 -5.83 -6.99
C ARG A 117 13.20 -7.17 -6.51
N PRO A 118 12.57 -8.30 -6.86
CA PRO A 118 13.10 -9.62 -6.54
C PRO A 118 14.44 -9.84 -7.26
N GLY A 119 15.46 -10.30 -6.53
CA GLY A 119 16.75 -10.71 -7.08
C GLY A 119 16.75 -12.14 -7.63
N SER A 120 15.72 -12.94 -7.31
CA SER A 120 15.58 -14.32 -7.79
C SER A 120 14.11 -14.73 -7.91
N THR A 121 13.86 -15.89 -8.53
CA THR A 121 12.51 -16.48 -8.66
C THR A 121 11.92 -17.01 -7.35
N GLN A 122 12.75 -17.13 -6.30
CA GLN A 122 12.32 -17.53 -4.96
C GLN A 122 11.91 -16.32 -4.11
N GLU A 123 12.20 -15.11 -4.57
CA GLU A 123 11.80 -13.88 -3.90
C GLU A 123 10.47 -13.37 -4.42
N HIS A 124 9.75 -12.69 -3.53
CA HIS A 124 8.46 -12.08 -3.83
C HIS A 124 8.52 -10.59 -3.49
N GLN A 125 8.01 -9.77 -4.41
CA GLN A 125 7.85 -8.34 -4.20
C GLN A 125 6.43 -8.09 -3.71
N VAL A 126 6.32 -7.48 -2.54
CA VAL A 126 5.01 -7.12 -1.98
C VAL A 126 4.44 -5.88 -2.64
N ASP A 127 3.12 -5.71 -2.55
CA ASP A 127 2.43 -4.58 -3.18
C ASP A 127 2.83 -3.23 -2.57
N GLY A 128 3.19 -3.21 -1.29
CA GLY A 128 3.88 -2.07 -0.69
C GLY A 128 4.45 -2.32 0.69
N VAL A 129 5.33 -1.42 1.09
CA VAL A 129 5.95 -1.42 2.41
C VAL A 129 5.49 -0.18 3.16
N ALA A 130 4.89 -0.38 4.33
CA ALA A 130 4.45 0.69 5.21
C ALA A 130 5.40 0.80 6.41
N ILE A 131 5.86 2.01 6.72
CA ILE A 131 6.81 2.25 7.81
C ILE A 131 6.25 3.30 8.76
N LYS A 132 6.31 3.04 10.07
CA LYS A 132 5.97 4.04 11.11
C LYS A 132 6.90 3.86 12.29
N GLY A 133 7.81 4.82 12.49
CA GLY A 133 8.88 4.68 13.47
C GLY A 133 9.79 3.49 13.13
N ASP A 134 9.94 2.56 14.06
CA ASP A 134 10.71 1.31 13.89
C ASP A 134 9.88 0.15 13.29
N ARG A 135 8.57 0.36 13.10
CA ARG A 135 7.66 -0.68 12.62
C ARG A 135 7.63 -0.72 11.10
N ILE A 136 8.02 -1.86 10.54
CA ILE A 136 7.96 -2.16 9.11
C ILE A 136 6.86 -3.20 8.86
N GLU A 137 5.88 -2.86 8.01
CA GLU A 137 4.84 -3.77 7.57
C GLU A 137 4.94 -4.03 6.07
N LEU A 138 4.84 -5.30 5.70
CA LEU A 138 4.65 -5.67 4.29
C LEU A 138 3.16 -5.79 4.02
N VAL A 139 2.68 -5.14 2.97
CA VAL A 139 1.26 -5.08 2.64
C VAL A 139 1.03 -5.74 1.29
N GLU A 140 0.08 -6.66 1.28
CA GLU A 140 -0.39 -7.41 0.11
C GLU A 140 -1.86 -7.10 -0.12
N VAL A 141 -2.24 -6.84 -1.36
CA VAL A 141 -3.63 -6.76 -1.79
C VAL A 141 -3.97 -8.03 -2.54
N GLU A 142 -5.03 -8.73 -2.15
CA GLU A 142 -5.42 -9.99 -2.81
C GLU A 142 -6.89 -9.94 -3.23
N LEU A 143 -7.13 -9.62 -4.50
CA LEU A 143 -8.49 -9.58 -5.04
C LEU A 143 -9.03 -10.96 -5.42
N THR A 144 -8.14 -11.90 -5.78
CA THR A 144 -8.51 -13.24 -6.25
C THR A 144 -7.49 -14.25 -5.72
N PRO A 145 -7.90 -15.42 -5.19
CA PRO A 145 -6.96 -16.39 -4.68
C PRO A 145 -5.90 -16.80 -5.71
N LYS A 146 -4.63 -16.83 -5.27
CA LYS A 146 -3.52 -17.40 -6.05
C LYS A 146 -3.51 -18.93 -6.00
N THR A 147 -2.73 -19.56 -6.88
CA THR A 147 -2.53 -21.01 -6.86
C THR A 147 -1.72 -21.43 -5.63
N LEU A 148 -1.87 -22.69 -5.20
CA LEU A 148 -1.12 -23.25 -4.06
C LEU A 148 0.40 -23.07 -4.21
N HIS A 149 0.91 -23.33 -5.41
CA HIS A 149 2.34 -23.20 -5.70
C HIS A 149 2.84 -21.76 -5.47
N ARG A 150 2.04 -20.76 -5.86
CA ARG A 150 2.37 -19.34 -5.60
C ARG A 150 2.36 -19.02 -4.11
N TYR A 151 1.37 -19.49 -3.36
CA TYR A 151 1.34 -19.25 -1.90
C TYR A 151 2.53 -19.86 -1.17
N LYS A 152 2.98 -21.05 -1.57
CA LYS A 152 4.19 -21.65 -0.99
C LYS A 152 5.39 -20.70 -1.10
N THR A 153 5.68 -20.22 -2.31
CA THR A 153 6.80 -19.30 -2.54
C THR A 153 6.65 -18.00 -1.73
N ILE A 154 5.46 -17.40 -1.80
CA ILE A 154 5.19 -16.11 -1.16
C ILE A 154 5.28 -16.21 0.37
N HIS A 155 4.60 -17.19 0.98
CA HIS A 155 4.59 -17.35 2.43
C HIS A 155 5.96 -17.77 2.98
N THR A 156 6.73 -18.61 2.26
CA THR A 156 8.11 -18.90 2.65
C THR A 156 8.97 -17.64 2.61
N ASN A 157 8.84 -16.79 1.59
CA ASN A 157 9.55 -15.52 1.52
C ASN A 157 9.17 -14.57 2.67
N HIS A 158 7.87 -14.47 3.00
CA HIS A 158 7.41 -13.69 4.15
C HIS A 158 7.97 -14.19 5.48
N ALA A 159 7.97 -15.50 5.70
CA ALA A 159 8.55 -16.09 6.90
C ALA A 159 10.04 -15.73 7.05
N THR A 160 10.81 -15.79 5.96
CA THR A 160 12.21 -15.34 5.93
C THR A 160 12.33 -13.85 6.28
N ARG A 161 11.52 -12.98 5.68
CA ARG A 161 11.60 -11.53 5.96
C ARG A 161 11.22 -11.17 7.40
N MET A 162 10.18 -11.80 7.95
CA MET A 162 9.78 -11.59 9.35
C MET A 162 10.85 -12.03 10.35
N THR A 163 11.67 -13.02 10.00
CA THR A 163 12.70 -13.58 10.90
C THR A 163 14.08 -12.96 10.72
N THR A 164 14.38 -12.35 9.58
CA THR A 164 15.76 -11.92 9.24
C THR A 164 15.91 -10.44 8.90
N THR A 165 14.83 -9.71 8.59
CA THR A 165 14.92 -8.32 8.08
C THR A 165 14.14 -7.30 8.91
N GLY A 166 13.79 -7.60 10.16
CA GLY A 166 13.09 -6.65 11.05
C GLY A 166 11.66 -6.30 10.65
N VAL A 167 11.06 -7.02 9.68
CA VAL A 167 9.65 -6.83 9.29
C VAL A 167 8.76 -7.21 10.46
N ALA A 168 8.02 -6.26 11.03
CA ALA A 168 7.17 -6.49 12.19
C ALA A 168 6.02 -7.48 11.89
N ARG A 169 5.33 -7.28 10.76
CA ARG A 169 4.23 -8.15 10.30
C ARG A 169 4.01 -8.08 8.79
N VAL A 170 3.26 -9.05 8.28
CA VAL A 170 2.71 -9.05 6.91
C VAL A 170 1.19 -8.92 6.98
N VAL A 171 0.63 -8.00 6.20
CA VAL A 171 -0.80 -7.71 6.16
C VAL A 171 -1.34 -8.02 4.78
N TYR A 172 -2.34 -8.89 4.74
CA TYR A 172 -3.12 -9.19 3.55
C TYR A 172 -4.47 -8.50 3.61
N LEU A 173 -4.72 -7.62 2.64
CA LEU A 173 -5.97 -6.90 2.44
C LEU A 173 -6.71 -7.54 1.27
N CYS A 174 -7.79 -8.25 1.58
CA CYS A 174 -8.34 -9.25 0.69
C CYS A 174 -9.82 -9.04 0.38
N THR A 175 -10.28 -9.68 -0.70
CA THR A 175 -11.68 -10.12 -0.78
C THR A 175 -11.96 -11.24 0.21
N PRO A 176 -13.23 -11.48 0.63
CA PRO A 176 -13.54 -12.56 1.56
C PRO A 176 -13.06 -13.95 1.11
N ASP A 177 -13.14 -14.24 -0.19
CA ASP A 177 -12.70 -15.52 -0.75
C ASP A 177 -11.18 -15.65 -0.73
N ALA A 178 -10.46 -14.59 -1.13
CA ALA A 178 -9.01 -14.53 -1.03
C ALA A 178 -8.55 -14.67 0.43
N ALA A 179 -9.18 -13.97 1.37
CA ALA A 179 -8.85 -14.00 2.78
C ALA A 179 -8.86 -15.43 3.35
N ARG A 180 -9.93 -16.19 3.05
CA ARG A 180 -10.06 -17.59 3.49
C ARG A 180 -8.93 -18.48 2.96
N VAL A 181 -8.57 -18.31 1.69
CA VAL A 181 -7.49 -19.11 1.07
C VAL A 181 -6.13 -18.70 1.61
N VAL A 182 -5.82 -17.40 1.68
CA VAL A 182 -4.57 -16.87 2.24
C VAL A 182 -4.34 -17.41 3.65
N ALA A 183 -5.35 -17.27 4.53
CA ALA A 183 -5.23 -17.72 5.92
C ALA A 183 -4.96 -19.23 6.00
N ARG A 184 -5.71 -20.04 5.24
CA ARG A 184 -5.53 -21.50 5.19
C ARG A 184 -4.15 -21.90 4.69
N GLU A 185 -3.64 -21.26 3.64
CA GLU A 185 -2.31 -21.59 3.12
C GLU A 185 -1.19 -21.01 4.02
N ALA A 186 -1.44 -19.94 4.77
CA ALA A 186 -0.50 -19.41 5.76
C ALA A 186 -0.29 -20.40 6.90
N ASP A 187 -1.34 -21.09 7.36
CA ASP A 187 -1.25 -22.13 8.39
C ASP A 187 -0.36 -23.33 7.97
N ARG A 188 -0.17 -23.53 6.65
CA ARG A 188 0.64 -24.62 6.10
C ARG A 188 2.10 -24.24 5.87
N PHE A 189 2.37 -22.98 5.54
CA PHE A 189 3.68 -22.55 5.04
C PHE A 189 4.40 -21.56 5.95
N ILE A 190 3.71 -20.98 6.94
CA ILE A 190 4.33 -20.14 7.96
C ILE A 190 4.40 -20.92 9.26
N PHE A 191 5.59 -20.95 9.86
CA PHE A 191 5.78 -21.65 11.12
C PHE A 191 4.95 -21.02 12.24
N ARG A 192 4.45 -21.85 13.15
CA ARG A 192 3.54 -21.45 14.23
C ARG A 192 4.01 -20.26 15.08
N THR A 193 5.32 -20.07 15.25
CA THR A 193 5.87 -18.93 16.01
C THR A 193 5.67 -17.61 15.29
N GLU A 194 5.70 -17.60 13.95
CA GLU A 194 5.55 -16.38 13.15
C GLU A 194 4.12 -16.19 12.64
N ARG A 195 3.28 -17.22 12.71
CA ARG A 195 1.93 -17.19 12.11
C ARG A 195 1.08 -16.02 12.59
N HIS A 196 1.19 -15.63 13.86
CA HIS A 196 0.46 -14.51 14.45
C HIS A 196 0.86 -13.14 13.86
N ARG A 197 2.01 -13.06 13.19
CA ARG A 197 2.52 -11.85 12.51
C ARG A 197 2.03 -11.76 11.06
N LEU A 198 1.25 -12.73 10.57
CA LEU A 198 0.52 -12.59 9.31
C LEU A 198 -0.96 -12.31 9.61
N LEU A 199 -1.38 -11.08 9.30
CA LEU A 199 -2.76 -10.64 9.43
C LEU A 199 -3.46 -10.75 8.08
N THR A 200 -4.66 -11.32 8.05
CA THR A 200 -5.50 -11.41 6.84
C THR A 200 -6.84 -10.75 7.11
N LEU A 201 -7.18 -9.72 6.34
CA LEU A 201 -8.37 -8.90 6.54
C LEU A 201 -9.25 -8.88 5.28
N PRO A 202 -10.53 -9.28 5.36
CA PRO A 202 -11.47 -9.25 4.24
C PRO A 202 -12.07 -7.83 4.07
N VAL A 203 -11.22 -6.83 3.79
CA VAL A 203 -11.65 -5.42 3.71
C VAL A 203 -12.09 -4.97 2.32
N LEU A 204 -11.85 -5.78 1.28
CA LEU A 204 -12.13 -5.43 -0.11
C LEU A 204 -13.36 -6.18 -0.64
N ASP A 205 -14.15 -5.53 -1.50
CA ASP A 205 -15.15 -6.21 -2.32
C ASP A 205 -14.55 -6.80 -3.61
N VAL A 206 -15.35 -7.53 -4.38
CA VAL A 206 -14.94 -8.15 -5.66
C VAL A 206 -14.49 -7.15 -6.74
N ARG A 207 -14.80 -5.86 -6.55
CA ARG A 207 -14.34 -4.77 -7.43
C ARG A 207 -13.02 -4.17 -6.94
N GLY A 208 -12.53 -4.56 -5.76
CA GLY A 208 -11.33 -4.02 -5.13
C GLY A 208 -11.58 -2.76 -4.30
N LYS A 209 -12.84 -2.43 -4.01
CA LYS A 209 -13.20 -1.29 -3.17
C LYS A 209 -13.10 -1.66 -1.70
N TRP A 210 -12.54 -0.75 -0.91
CA TRP A 210 -12.53 -0.89 0.55
C TRP A 210 -13.93 -0.72 1.13
N VAL A 211 -14.48 -1.79 1.71
CA VAL A 211 -15.84 -1.84 2.27
C VAL A 211 -15.92 -2.50 3.64
N GLY A 212 -14.91 -3.27 4.03
CA GLY A 212 -14.90 -3.98 5.32
C GLY A 212 -14.32 -3.15 6.46
N ASP A 213 -14.48 -3.69 7.67
CA ASP A 213 -13.92 -3.13 8.89
C ASP A 213 -12.39 -3.30 8.92
N ASP A 214 -11.70 -2.18 9.11
CA ASP A 214 -10.25 -2.12 9.18
C ASP A 214 -9.74 -1.81 10.59
N ALA A 215 -10.60 -1.74 11.61
CA ALA A 215 -10.15 -1.55 13.00
C ALA A 215 -9.05 -2.54 13.42
N PRO A 216 -9.15 -3.85 13.12
CA PRO A 216 -8.09 -4.81 13.48
C PRO A 216 -6.73 -4.55 12.82
N LEU A 217 -6.70 -3.79 11.71
CA LEU A 217 -5.45 -3.38 11.08
C LEU A 217 -4.68 -2.41 11.99
N TRP A 218 -5.41 -1.59 12.74
CA TRP A 218 -4.87 -0.47 13.48
C TRP A 218 -4.73 -0.73 14.98
N ASP A 219 -5.28 -1.84 15.46
CA ASP A 219 -5.10 -2.28 16.83
C ASP A 219 -3.62 -2.67 17.04
N ASP A 220 -2.93 -1.89 17.88
CA ASP A 220 -1.51 -2.07 18.21
C ASP A 220 -1.25 -3.22 19.19
N THR A 221 -2.16 -4.19 19.31
CA THR A 221 -2.05 -5.33 20.22
C THR A 221 -1.07 -6.42 19.75
N ALA A 222 -0.08 -6.06 18.93
CA ALA A 222 1.09 -6.92 18.75
C ALA A 222 1.90 -6.93 20.08
N PRO A 223 2.28 -8.10 20.61
CA PRO A 223 3.09 -8.16 21.81
C PRO A 223 4.43 -7.48 21.52
N SER A 224 4.76 -6.45 22.30
CA SER A 224 6.11 -5.88 22.35
C SER A 224 7.08 -7.01 22.68
N GLY A 225 7.88 -7.40 21.70
CA GLY A 225 9.02 -8.29 21.92
C GLY A 225 9.90 -7.65 23.00
N SER A 226 10.01 -8.35 24.12
CA SER A 226 10.83 -8.06 25.29
C SER A 226 12.04 -7.15 25.03
N GLU A 227 12.16 -6.08 25.82
CA GLU A 227 13.44 -5.44 26.12
C GLU A 227 14.45 -6.53 26.52
N SER A 228 15.41 -6.80 25.65
CA SER A 228 16.63 -7.47 26.05
C SER A 228 17.80 -6.98 25.19
N GLY A 229 18.73 -6.30 25.86
CA GLY A 229 20.12 -6.23 25.47
C GLY A 229 20.46 -5.29 24.33
N SER A 230 20.87 -4.08 24.72
CA SER A 230 21.73 -3.21 23.90
C SER A 230 22.88 -3.98 23.25
N ARG A 231 22.84 -4.09 21.92
CA ARG A 231 24.04 -4.15 21.08
C ARG A 231 23.72 -3.41 19.79
N GLY A 232 24.38 -2.26 19.60
CA GLY A 232 24.27 -1.46 18.41
C GLY A 232 24.62 -2.29 17.18
N MET A 233 23.62 -2.66 16.41
CA MET A 233 23.79 -2.96 14.99
C MET A 233 23.35 -1.71 14.25
N ALA A 234 24.32 -1.03 13.64
CA ALA A 234 24.04 -0.06 12.61
C ALA A 234 23.21 -0.76 11.53
N VAL A 235 21.95 -0.33 11.37
CA VAL A 235 21.10 -0.72 10.25
C VAL A 235 21.77 -0.15 9.01
N SER A 236 22.58 -1.00 8.35
CA SER A 236 23.14 -0.67 7.06
C SER A 236 22.01 -0.81 6.04
N THR A 237 21.35 0.31 5.74
CA THR A 237 20.40 0.45 4.64
C THR A 237 21.06 -0.02 3.34
N PRO A 238 20.51 -1.08 2.73
CA PRO A 238 19.75 -0.87 1.50
C PRO A 238 18.52 -1.79 1.46
N LEU A 239 17.47 -1.46 2.23
CA LEU A 239 16.21 -2.21 2.16
C LEU A 239 15.24 -1.67 1.10
N PHE A 240 15.51 -0.49 0.56
CA PHE A 240 14.60 0.23 -0.33
C PHE A 240 15.36 0.82 -1.52
N GLU A 241 14.73 0.81 -2.69
CA GLU A 241 15.13 1.69 -3.78
C GLU A 241 14.75 3.11 -3.32
N GLU A 242 15.72 3.98 -3.01
CA GLU A 242 15.49 5.41 -3.11
C GLU A 242 14.90 5.64 -4.51
N ALA A 243 13.73 6.26 -4.57
CA ALA A 243 13.07 6.55 -5.84
C ALA A 243 14.04 7.38 -6.69
N ALA A 244 14.75 6.71 -7.59
CA ALA A 244 15.71 7.33 -8.46
C ALA A 244 14.97 8.36 -9.33
N ARG A 245 15.52 9.58 -9.27
CA ARG A 245 15.19 10.79 -10.01
C ARG A 245 14.79 10.55 -11.47
#